data_AF-A0A920L7K5-F1
#
_entry.id   AF-A0A920L7K5-F1
#
_cell.length_a   1.000
_cell.length_b   1.000
_cell.length_c   1.000
_cell.angle_alpha   90.00
_cell.angle_beta   90.00
_cell.angle_gamma   90.00
#
_symmetry.space_group_name_H-M   'P 1'
#
loop_
_entity.id
_entity.type
_entity.pdbx_description
1 polymer ?
#
loop_
_entity_poly.entity_id
_entity_poly.type
_entity_poly.pdbx_seq_one_letter_code
_entity_poly.pdbx_strand_id
1 'polypeptide(L)'
;MKDIPAQLHSELTISAILRREDARDVFVSNKMSSINEIQPGNKIGSSSIRRICLLNDFCQNIKISELRGNIHTRLEKLEQKIWTVSSLQLLA
;
A
#
# COMPACT_ATOMS: atom_id res chain seq x y z
N MET A 1 -8.30 -3.96 11.39
CA MET A 1 -8.78 -5.37 11.23
C MET A 1 -8.09 -6.17 10.11
N LYS A 2 -7.20 -5.59 9.31
CA LYS A 2 -6.62 -6.29 8.14
C LYS A 2 -5.63 -7.42 8.48
N ASP A 3 -5.06 -7.40 9.68
CA ASP A 3 -4.03 -8.35 10.14
C ASP A 3 -4.60 -9.45 11.06
N ILE A 4 -5.93 -9.51 11.21
CA ILE A 4 -6.61 -10.56 11.96
C ILE A 4 -6.78 -11.78 11.02
N PRO A 5 -6.43 -13.00 11.47
CA PRO A 5 -6.63 -14.19 10.66
C PRO A 5 -8.12 -14.42 10.35
N ALA A 6 -8.39 -15.04 9.20
CA ALA A 6 -9.77 -15.34 8.78
C ALA A 6 -10.47 -16.32 9.72
N GLN A 7 -9.72 -17.25 10.32
CA GLN A 7 -10.22 -18.18 11.32
C GLN A 7 -9.58 -17.87 12.68
N LEU A 8 -10.43 -17.71 13.69
CA LEU A 8 -10.01 -17.53 15.07
C LEU A 8 -10.00 -18.88 15.79
N HIS A 9 -9.18 -18.98 16.83
CA HIS A 9 -9.23 -20.11 17.75
C HIS A 9 -10.62 -20.19 18.40
N SER A 10 -11.13 -21.39 18.67
CA SER A 10 -12.49 -21.61 19.19
C SER A 10 -12.75 -20.90 20.52
N GLU A 11 -11.70 -20.64 21.30
CA GLU A 11 -11.77 -19.97 22.60
C GLU A 11 -11.63 -18.43 22.51
N LEU A 12 -11.40 -17.89 21.31
CA LEU A 12 -11.20 -16.45 21.11
C LEU A 12 -12.35 -15.85 20.30
N THR A 13 -12.72 -14.62 20.66
CA THR A 13 -13.72 -13.83 19.92
C THR A 13 -13.28 -12.37 19.82
N ILE A 14 -13.79 -11.66 18.80
CA ILE A 14 -13.61 -10.22 18.66
C ILE A 14 -14.69 -9.55 19.52
N SER A 15 -14.32 -9.12 20.73
CA SER A 15 -15.26 -8.56 21.70
C SER A 15 -15.79 -7.16 21.33
N ALA A 16 -15.02 -6.39 20.55
CA ALA A 16 -15.40 -5.05 20.12
C ALA A 16 -14.82 -4.72 18.75
N ILE A 17 -15.60 -3.98 17.95
CA ILE A 17 -15.16 -3.34 16.73
C ILE A 17 -15.38 -1.85 16.92
N LEU A 18 -14.29 -1.08 16.92
CA LEU A 18 -14.33 0.37 17.07
C LEU A 18 -14.83 1.03 15.77
N ARG A 19 -15.18 2.32 15.86
CA ARG A 19 -15.50 3.12 14.67
C ARG A 19 -14.34 3.04 13.69
N ARG A 20 -14.67 2.70 12.45
CA ARG A 20 -13.68 2.52 11.39
C ARG A 20 -13.15 3.88 10.94
N GLU A 21 -11.82 3.99 10.89
CA GLU A 21 -11.13 5.11 10.24
C GLU A 21 -11.22 4.99 8.71
N ASP A 22 -10.70 5.98 7.98
CA ASP A 22 -10.67 5.94 6.52
C ASP A 22 -10.01 4.64 6.00
N ALA A 23 -10.76 3.92 5.17
CA ALA A 23 -10.39 2.60 4.69
C ALA A 23 -9.63 2.62 3.35
N ARG A 24 -9.43 3.80 2.75
CA ARG A 24 -8.87 3.96 1.41
C ARG A 24 -7.37 3.65 1.36
N ASP A 25 -6.91 3.16 0.22
CA ASP A 25 -5.49 3.21 -0.11
C ASP A 25 -5.11 4.65 -0.49
N VAL A 26 -3.86 5.03 -0.25
CA VAL A 26 -3.33 6.34 -0.64
C VAL A 26 -2.18 6.19 -1.63
N PHE A 27 -2.18 7.07 -2.61
CA PHE A 27 -1.06 7.24 -3.52
C PHE A 27 -0.10 8.27 -2.93
N VAL A 28 1.17 7.92 -2.79
CA VAL A 28 2.20 8.82 -2.27
C VAL A 28 3.37 8.84 -3.25
N SER A 29 3.66 10.02 -3.80
CA SER A 29 4.77 10.24 -4.72
C SER A 29 5.44 11.57 -4.42
N ASN A 30 6.73 11.64 -4.72
CA ASN A 30 7.53 12.86 -4.70
C ASN A 30 7.62 13.54 -6.08
N LYS A 31 7.13 12.87 -7.13
CA LYS A 31 7.27 13.32 -8.53
C LYS A 31 5.95 13.50 -9.25
N MET A 32 4.91 12.79 -8.82
CA MET A 32 3.59 12.80 -9.46
C MET A 32 2.53 13.31 -8.50
N SER A 33 1.61 14.12 -9.01
CA SER A 33 0.54 14.71 -8.20
C SER A 33 -0.67 13.79 -8.10
N SER A 34 -0.82 12.85 -9.05
CA SER A 34 -1.93 11.92 -9.13
C SER A 34 -1.50 10.53 -9.60
N ILE A 35 -2.29 9.51 -9.24
CA ILE A 35 -2.15 8.14 -9.75
C ILE A 35 -2.34 8.07 -11.28
N ASN A 36 -3.08 9.03 -11.87
CA ASN A 36 -3.30 9.12 -13.31
C ASN A 36 -2.05 9.50 -14.11
N GLU A 37 -0.99 9.96 -13.43
CA GLU A 37 0.29 10.29 -14.07
C GLU A 37 1.20 9.06 -14.20
N ILE A 38 0.79 7.89 -13.66
CA ILE A 38 1.55 6.65 -13.81
C ILE A 38 1.67 6.29 -15.29
N GLN A 39 2.90 6.08 -15.72
CA GLN A 39 3.25 5.64 -17.07
C GLN A 39 3.97 4.28 -17.04
N PRO A 40 3.93 3.55 -18.17
CA PRO A 40 4.76 2.35 -18.35
C PRO A 40 6.22 2.59 -17.97
N GLY A 41 6.82 1.64 -17.26
CA GLY A 41 8.20 1.70 -16.80
C GLY A 41 8.42 2.45 -15.48
N ASN A 42 7.42 3.13 -14.92
CA ASN A 42 7.51 3.73 -13.59
C ASN A 42 7.77 2.66 -12.51
N LYS A 43 8.59 3.02 -11.50
CA LYS A 43 8.90 2.15 -10.37
C LYS A 43 7.98 2.43 -9.19
N ILE A 44 7.20 1.44 -8.77
CA ILE A 44 6.24 1.53 -7.68
C ILE A 44 6.60 0.56 -6.55
N GLY A 45 6.68 1.08 -5.32
CA GLY A 45 6.92 0.30 -4.11
C GLY A 45 5.62 -0.21 -3.48
N SER A 46 5.43 -1.53 -3.44
CA SER A 46 4.35 -2.19 -2.70
C SER A 46 4.67 -3.67 -2.48
N SER A 47 4.38 -4.19 -1.28
CA SER A 47 4.44 -5.64 -1.00
C SER A 47 3.04 -6.27 -0.88
N SER A 48 1.97 -5.50 -1.14
CA SER A 48 0.61 -6.03 -1.09
C SER A 48 0.21 -6.54 -2.47
N ILE A 49 -0.04 -7.85 -2.57
CA ILE A 49 -0.52 -8.48 -3.80
C ILE A 49 -1.79 -7.79 -4.30
N ARG A 50 -2.74 -7.48 -3.40
CA ARG A 50 -3.97 -6.75 -3.75
C ARG A 50 -3.68 -5.43 -4.46
N ARG A 51 -2.77 -4.61 -3.92
CA ARG A 51 -2.44 -3.31 -4.54
C ARG A 51 -1.68 -3.50 -5.86
N ILE A 52 -0.79 -4.49 -5.93
CA ILE A 52 -0.03 -4.80 -7.14
C ILE A 52 -0.98 -5.20 -8.28
N CYS A 53 -1.94 -6.08 -8.02
CA CYS A 53 -2.96 -6.47 -9.01
C CYS A 53 -3.76 -5.26 -9.50
N LEU A 54 -4.27 -4.43 -8.57
CA LEU A 54 -5.03 -3.23 -8.94
C LEU A 54 -4.21 -2.24 -9.78
N LEU A 55 -2.92 -2.08 -9.47
CA LEU A 55 -2.03 -1.20 -10.25
C LEU A 55 -1.73 -1.76 -11.64
N ASN A 56 -1.56 -3.08 -11.78
CA ASN A 56 -1.34 -3.72 -13.07
C ASN A 56 -2.58 -3.66 -13.98
N ASP A 57 -3.78 -3.73 -13.40
CA ASP A 57 -5.03 -3.52 -14.13
C ASP A 57 -5.18 -2.07 -14.58
N PHE A 58 -4.70 -1.11 -13.78
CA PHE A 58 -4.74 0.32 -14.09
C PHE A 58 -3.73 0.74 -15.16
N CYS A 59 -2.47 0.27 -15.07
CA CYS A 59 -1.41 0.61 -16.01
C CYS A 59 -0.48 -0.58 -16.24
N GLN A 60 -0.42 -1.05 -17.49
CA GLN A 60 0.43 -2.17 -17.86
C GLN A 60 1.92 -1.76 -17.89
N ASN A 61 2.80 -2.74 -17.67
CA ASN A 61 4.26 -2.59 -17.76
C ASN A 61 4.88 -1.63 -16.71
N ILE A 62 4.28 -1.52 -15.53
CA ILE A 62 4.90 -0.86 -14.36
C ILE A 62 5.91 -1.79 -13.68
N LYS A 63 6.94 -1.22 -13.07
CA LYS A 63 7.98 -1.96 -12.33
C LYS A 63 7.63 -1.98 -10.84
N ILE A 64 7.23 -3.14 -10.35
CA ILE A 64 6.92 -3.33 -8.93
C ILE A 64 8.21 -3.66 -8.16
N SER A 65 8.36 -3.06 -6.99
CA SER A 65 9.43 -3.40 -6.04
C SER A 65 8.84 -3.63 -4.66
N GLU A 66 9.36 -4.60 -3.92
CA GLU A 66 8.90 -4.85 -2.56
C GLU A 66 9.16 -3.64 -1.66
N LEU A 67 8.17 -3.30 -0.83
CA LEU A 67 8.22 -2.20 0.13
C LEU A 67 7.76 -2.69 1.50
N ARG A 68 8.74 -2.94 2.37
CA ARG A 68 8.55 -3.38 3.76
C ARG A 68 9.12 -2.35 4.74
N GLY A 69 8.63 -2.42 5.97
CA GLY A 69 8.90 -1.47 7.06
C GLY A 69 7.62 -0.84 7.59
N ASN A 70 7.74 -0.07 8.67
CA ASN A 70 6.67 0.79 9.16
C ASN A 70 6.47 2.01 8.24
N ILE A 71 5.47 2.86 8.50
CA ILE A 71 5.17 4.03 7.64
C ILE A 71 6.38 4.95 7.51
N HIS A 72 7.04 5.27 8.62
CA HIS A 72 8.18 6.20 8.65
C HIS A 72 9.34 5.72 7.74
N THR A 73 9.81 4.49 7.94
CA THR A 73 10.88 3.91 7.12
C THR A 73 10.52 3.77 5.64
N ARG A 74 9.23 3.67 5.30
CA ARG A 74 8.78 3.68 3.89
C ARG A 74 8.86 5.07 3.28
N LEU A 75 8.51 6.11 4.04
CA LEU A 75 8.61 7.50 3.59
C LEU A 75 10.07 7.92 3.40
N GLU A 76 10.96 7.57 4.33
CA GLU A 76 12.40 7.82 4.18
C GLU A 76 12.97 7.19 2.90
N LYS A 77 12.60 5.94 2.62
CA LYS A 77 13.05 5.25 1.39
C LYS A 77 12.45 5.88 0.11
N LEU A 78 11.28 6.51 0.20
CA LEU A 78 10.71 7.30 -0.89
C LEU A 78 11.53 8.59 -1.13
N GLU A 79 11.95 9.27 -0.06
CA GLU A 79 12.81 10.46 -0.13
C GLU A 79 14.20 10.13 -0.72
N GLN A 80 14.75 8.96 -0.41
CA GLN A 80 15.99 8.44 -0.99
C GLN A 80 15.88 8.10 -2.49
N LYS A 81 14.75 8.40 -3.14
CA LYS A 81 14.47 8.20 -4.58
C LYS A 81 14.65 6.75 -5.06
N ILE A 82 14.53 5.79 -4.15
CA ILE A 82 14.59 4.35 -4.49
C ILE A 82 13.40 3.99 -5.40
N TRP A 83 12.28 4.70 -5.27
CA TRP A 83 11.08 4.55 -6.11
C TRP A 83 10.53 5.89 -6.60
N THR A 84 9.65 5.81 -7.60
CA THR A 84 8.92 6.97 -8.13
C THR A 84 7.59 7.15 -7.39
N VAL A 85 7.02 6.05 -6.88
CA VAL A 85 5.73 6.01 -6.17
C VAL A 85 5.79 4.96 -5.07
N SER A 86 5.07 5.21 -3.98
CA SER A 86 4.63 4.16 -3.06
C SER A 86 3.11 4.15 -2.95
N SER A 87 2.49 2.97 -3.05
CA SER A 87 1.10 2.80 -2.61
C SER A 87 1.13 2.58 -1.10
N LEU A 88 0.94 3.63 -0.33
CA LEU A 88 0.76 3.53 1.12
C LEU A 88 -0.72 3.22 1.38
N GLN A 89 -1.01 2.44 2.41
CA GLN A 89 -2.35 2.46 2.98
C GLN A 89 -2.21 3.27 4.25
N LEU A 90 -2.67 4.51 4.22
CA LEU A 90 -2.86 5.29 5.42
C LEU A 90 -4.15 4.75 6.03
N LEU A 91 -4.00 3.76 6.92
CA LEU A 91 -4.59 3.75 8.26
C LEU A 91 -4.44 2.37 8.94
N ALA A 92 -4.35 2.50 10.27
CA ALA A 92 -4.31 1.46 11.28
C ALA A 92 -5.56 0.55 11.24
#